data_AF-A0A2V6X0Q5-F1
#
_entry.id   AF-A0A2V6X0Q5-F1
#
_cell.length_a   1.000
_cell.length_b   1.000
_cell.length_c   1.000
_cell.angle_alpha   90.00
_cell.angle_beta   90.00
_cell.angle_gamma   90.00
#
_symmetry.space_group_name_H-M   'P 1'
#
loop_
_entity.id
_entity.type
_entity.pdbx_description
1 polymer ?
#
loop_
_entity_poly.entity_id
_entity_poly.type
_entity_poly.pdbx_seq_one_letter_code
_entity_poly.pdbx_strand_id
1 'polypeptide(L)'
;AVFAIRLAWSSRTWPLIHDAPLMHYIAWRIQHGAVPYRDVFDMNAPGPYLIHLLLLGTLGGGDLAWRIFDLGWLALTCWLLALYAWPVGAGPAAVAAALVAVYHLAGGVWLAGQRDFLLCAFLIGGAQ
;
A
#
# COMPACT_ATOMS: atom_id res chain seq x y z
N ALA A 1 -4.89 -19.10 3.76
CA ALA A 1 -4.11 -18.98 2.51
C ALA A 1 -4.98 -19.00 1.25
N VAL A 2 -5.69 -20.10 0.94
CA VAL A 2 -6.48 -20.23 -0.31
C VAL A 2 -7.50 -19.09 -0.52
N PHE A 3 -8.22 -18.69 0.53
CA PHE A 3 -9.19 -17.59 0.44
C PHE A 3 -8.53 -16.25 0.08
N ALA A 4 -7.44 -15.89 0.75
CA ALA A 4 -6.69 -14.66 0.45
C ALA A 4 -6.12 -14.66 -0.98
N ILE A 5 -5.61 -15.81 -1.46
CA ILE A 5 -5.13 -15.94 -2.85
C ILE A 5 -6.27 -15.71 -3.85
N ARG A 6 -7.45 -16.29 -3.60
CA ARG A 6 -8.63 -16.07 -4.45
C ARG A 6 -9.03 -14.60 -4.48
N LEU A 7 -9.04 -13.94 -3.33
CA LEU A 7 -9.36 -12.51 -3.26
C LEU A 7 -8.33 -11.67 -4.03
N ALA A 8 -7.03 -11.94 -3.83
CA ALA A 8 -5.94 -11.27 -4.54
C ALA A 8 -6.08 -11.43 -6.06
N TRP A 9 -6.38 -12.64 -6.55
CA TRP A 9 -6.63 -12.87 -7.97
C TRP A 9 -7.85 -12.10 -8.49
N SER A 10 -8.96 -12.09 -7.74
CA SER A 10 -10.17 -11.35 -8.14
C SER A 10 -9.98 -9.83 -8.15
N SER A 11 -9.03 -9.32 -7.39
CA SER A 11 -8.74 -7.89 -7.26
C SER A 11 -7.88 -7.29 -8.38
N ARG A 12 -7.43 -8.10 -9.34
CA ARG A 12 -6.44 -7.68 -10.37
C ARG A 12 -6.88 -6.52 -11.27
N THR A 13 -8.19 -6.28 -11.38
CA THR A 13 -8.78 -5.21 -12.21
C THR A 13 -9.23 -4.01 -11.38
N TRP A 14 -8.83 -3.93 -10.11
CA TRP A 14 -9.21 -2.80 -9.27
C TRP A 14 -8.56 -1.51 -9.77
N PRO A 15 -9.35 -0.45 -9.97
CA PRO A 15 -8.83 0.85 -10.38
C PRO A 15 -8.14 1.57 -9.22
N LEU A 16 -7.30 2.53 -9.58
CA LEU A 16 -6.73 3.51 -8.65
C LEU A 16 -7.82 4.54 -8.28
N ILE A 17 -8.26 4.55 -7.03
CA ILE A 17 -9.36 5.39 -6.52
C ILE A 17 -9.06 5.98 -5.13
N HIS A 18 -9.91 6.89 -4.66
CA HIS A 18 -9.79 7.61 -3.38
C HIS A 18 -8.52 8.47 -3.26
N ASP A 19 -7.76 8.28 -2.19
CA ASP A 19 -6.58 9.06 -1.87
C ASP A 19 -5.44 8.81 -2.87
N ALA A 20 -5.34 7.58 -3.38
CA ALA A 20 -4.28 7.18 -4.28
C ALA A 20 -4.16 8.08 -5.53
N PRO A 21 -5.23 8.39 -6.30
CA PRO A 21 -5.16 9.34 -7.41
C PRO A 21 -4.72 10.75 -7.03
N LEU A 22 -5.10 11.25 -5.85
CA LEU A 22 -4.68 12.58 -5.42
C LEU A 22 -3.16 12.61 -5.20
N MET A 23 -2.64 11.63 -4.45
CA MET A 23 -1.20 11.49 -4.20
C MET A 23 -0.41 11.22 -5.49
N HIS A 24 -0.99 10.43 -6.40
CA HIS A 24 -0.38 10.09 -7.68
C HIS A 24 -0.32 11.30 -8.63
N TYR A 25 -1.37 12.12 -8.64
CA TYR A 25 -1.39 13.38 -9.37
C TYR A 25 -0.37 14.37 -8.81
N ILE A 26 -0.26 14.50 -7.49
CA ILE A 26 0.75 15.36 -6.85
C ILE A 26 2.16 14.90 -7.22
N ALA A 27 2.43 13.60 -7.16
CA ALA A 27 3.71 13.04 -7.60
C ALA A 27 3.99 13.34 -9.08
N TRP A 28 3.00 13.22 -9.96
CA TRP A 28 3.13 13.60 -11.36
C TRP A 28 3.45 15.09 -11.52
N ARG A 29 2.80 15.98 -10.75
CA ARG A 29 3.12 17.42 -10.74
C ARG A 29 4.55 17.70 -10.29
N ILE A 30 5.05 16.97 -9.28
CA ILE A 30 6.43 17.09 -8.81
C ILE A 30 7.42 16.68 -9.92
N GLN A 31 7.13 15.62 -10.69
CA GLN A 31 7.96 15.25 -11.87
C GLN A 31 8.02 16.37 -12.93
N HIS A 32 7.04 17.27 -12.95
CA HIS A 32 6.98 18.44 -13.83
C HIS A 32 7.46 19.73 -13.15
N GLY A 33 8.21 19.64 -12.05
CA GLY A 33 8.85 20.77 -11.38
C GLY A 33 7.99 21.51 -10.36
N ALA A 34 6.79 21.00 -10.04
CA ALA A 34 5.98 21.59 -8.98
C ALA A 34 6.60 21.33 -7.60
N VAL A 35 6.63 22.36 -6.75
CA VAL A 35 7.07 22.25 -5.36
C VAL A 35 5.84 21.99 -4.46
N PRO A 36 5.84 20.90 -3.66
CA PRO A 36 4.75 20.60 -2.73
C PRO A 36 4.48 21.77 -1.77
N TYR A 37 3.21 22.00 -1.47
CA TYR A 37 2.68 23.08 -0.62
C TYR A 37 2.87 24.51 -1.14
N ARG A 38 3.63 24.72 -2.22
CA ARG A 38 3.75 26.02 -2.92
C ARG A 38 2.93 26.04 -4.21
N ASP A 39 3.17 25.06 -5.09
CA ASP A 39 2.57 25.01 -6.42
C ASP A 39 1.41 24.00 -6.51
N VAL A 40 1.39 23.04 -5.58
CA VAL A 40 0.32 22.06 -5.40
C VAL A 40 0.13 21.80 -3.90
N PHE A 41 -1.06 22.03 -3.39
CA PHE A 41 -1.39 21.89 -1.98
C PHE A 41 -2.17 20.61 -1.71
N ASP A 42 -1.85 19.97 -0.60
CA ASP A 42 -2.61 18.87 0.00
C ASP A 42 -2.39 18.90 1.52
N MET A 43 -3.35 18.38 2.28
CA MET A 43 -3.35 18.45 3.75
C MET A 43 -2.43 17.41 4.41
N ASN A 44 -2.00 16.40 3.65
CA ASN A 44 -1.23 15.29 4.16
C ASN A 44 0.26 15.62 4.20
N ALA A 45 1.02 14.89 5.02
CA ALA A 45 2.49 14.94 5.01
C ALA A 45 3.04 14.43 3.66
N PRO A 46 4.25 14.84 3.24
CA PRO A 46 4.73 14.57 1.88
C PRO A 46 5.22 13.13 1.65
N GLY A 47 5.28 12.30 2.71
CA GLY A 47 5.78 10.93 2.65
C GLY A 47 5.16 10.06 1.55
N PRO A 48 3.83 10.00 1.40
CA PRO A 48 3.19 9.25 0.33
C PRO A 48 3.63 9.68 -1.07
N TYR A 49 3.94 10.97 -1.31
CA TYR A 49 4.38 11.42 -2.63
C TYR A 49 5.66 10.71 -3.09
N LEU A 50 6.57 10.38 -2.17
CA LEU A 50 7.80 9.65 -2.49
C LEU A 50 7.50 8.25 -3.02
N ILE A 51 6.50 7.57 -2.46
CA ILE A 51 6.03 6.26 -2.92
C ILE A 51 5.45 6.39 -4.33
N HIS A 52 4.56 7.38 -4.54
CA HIS A 52 3.96 7.58 -5.86
C HIS A 52 4.98 8.03 -6.92
N LEU A 53 5.99 8.82 -6.55
CA LEU A 53 7.11 9.18 -7.42
C LEU A 53 7.93 7.94 -7.83
N LEU A 54 8.22 7.05 -6.87
CA LEU A 54 8.89 5.78 -7.15
C LEU A 54 8.07 4.95 -8.15
N LEU A 55 6.76 4.83 -7.95
CA LEU A 55 5.90 4.08 -8.87
C LEU A 55 5.89 4.68 -10.27
N LEU A 56 5.66 5.99 -10.38
CA LEU A 56 5.66 6.69 -11.67
C LEU A 56 6.99 6.54 -12.40
N GLY A 57 8.11 6.52 -11.67
CA GLY A 57 9.45 6.32 -12.22
C GLY A 57 9.83 4.87 -12.53
N THR A 58 9.04 3.88 -12.10
CA THR A 58 9.37 2.44 -12.24
C THR A 58 8.30 1.65 -12.98
N LEU A 59 7.13 1.46 -12.35
CA LEU A 59 6.03 0.63 -12.86
C LEU A 59 5.07 1.44 -13.76
N GLY A 60 5.13 2.76 -13.72
CA GLY A 60 4.22 3.66 -14.44
C GLY A 60 2.98 4.04 -13.64
N GLY A 61 2.04 4.74 -14.29
CA GLY A 61 0.89 5.38 -13.63
C GLY A 61 -0.47 4.72 -13.81
N GLY A 62 -0.51 3.48 -14.28
CA GLY A 62 -1.76 2.76 -14.57
C GLY A 62 -2.28 1.93 -13.39
N ASP A 63 -3.55 1.52 -13.47
CA ASP A 63 -4.23 0.71 -12.45
C ASP A 63 -3.49 -0.61 -12.14
N LEU A 64 -2.95 -1.27 -13.17
CA LEU A 64 -2.20 -2.52 -13.00
C LEU A 64 -0.89 -2.30 -12.23
N ALA A 65 -0.16 -1.21 -12.53
CA ALA A 65 1.06 -0.85 -11.82
C ALA A 65 0.77 -0.60 -10.34
N TRP A 66 -0.30 0.16 -10.06
CA TRP A 66 -0.79 0.39 -8.71
C TRP A 66 -1.16 -0.91 -8.00
N ARG A 67 -1.87 -1.82 -8.68
CA ARG A 67 -2.29 -3.09 -8.08
C ARG A 67 -1.13 -4.01 -7.75
N ILE A 68 -0.13 -4.10 -8.62
CA ILE A 68 1.11 -4.86 -8.37
C ILE A 68 1.81 -4.31 -7.14
N PHE A 69 1.92 -2.99 -7.04
CA PHE A 69 2.50 -2.34 -5.87
C PHE A 69 1.71 -2.63 -4.59
N ASP A 70 0.39 -2.41 -4.57
CA ASP A 70 -0.45 -2.63 -3.39
C ASP A 70 -0.37 -4.07 -2.88
N LEU A 71 -0.40 -5.06 -3.79
CA LEU A 71 -0.25 -6.47 -3.42
C LEU A 71 1.15 -6.80 -2.89
N GLY A 72 2.20 -6.21 -3.49
CA GLY A 72 3.57 -6.32 -2.97
C GLY A 72 3.72 -5.70 -1.59
N TRP A 73 3.10 -4.53 -1.37
CA TRP A 73 3.09 -3.85 -0.09
C TRP A 73 2.32 -4.62 0.98
N LEU A 74 1.20 -5.24 0.61
CA LEU A 74 0.46 -6.15 1.48
C LEU A 74 1.31 -7.35 1.90
N ALA A 75 2.02 -7.97 0.95
CA ALA A 75 2.91 -9.09 1.24
C ALA A 75 4.04 -8.68 2.20
N LEU A 76 4.66 -7.52 1.97
CA LEU A 76 5.67 -6.95 2.86
C LEU A 76 5.11 -6.71 4.26
N THR A 77 3.94 -6.07 4.36
CA THR A 77 3.28 -5.79 5.64
C THR A 77 2.95 -7.07 6.40
N CYS A 78 2.42 -8.08 5.72
CA CYS A 78 2.13 -9.40 6.30
C CYS A 78 3.40 -10.08 6.80
N TRP A 79 4.50 -10.00 6.06
CA TRP A 79 5.78 -10.59 6.44
C TRP A 79 6.37 -9.90 7.68
N LEU A 80 6.42 -8.57 7.70
CA LEU A 80 6.89 -7.80 8.86
C LEU A 80 6.04 -8.07 10.10
N LEU A 81 4.72 -8.19 9.94
CA LEU A 81 3.82 -8.55 11.03
C LEU A 81 4.06 -9.97 11.55
N ALA A 82 4.32 -10.93 10.65
CA ALA A 82 4.65 -12.28 11.05
C ALA A 82 5.97 -12.35 11.83
N LEU A 83 6.99 -11.59 11.43
CA LEU A 83 8.25 -11.47 12.18
C LEU A 83 8.02 -10.85 13.55
N TYR A 84 7.26 -9.75 13.61
CA TYR A 84 6.91 -9.08 14.86
C TYR A 84 6.19 -10.01 15.85
N ALA A 85 5.26 -10.82 15.35
CA ALA A 85 4.48 -11.75 16.17
C ALA A 85 5.18 -13.09 16.43
N TRP A 86 6.31 -13.36 15.77
CA TRP A 86 7.04 -14.63 15.87
C TRP A 86 7.41 -15.03 17.30
N PRO A 87 7.84 -14.11 18.19
CA PRO A 87 8.18 -14.45 19.58
C PRO A 87 7.01 -15.02 20.39
N VAL A 88 5.76 -14.74 19.99
CA VAL A 88 4.55 -15.32 20.60
C VAL A 88 4.31 -16.75 20.10
N GLY A 89 4.73 -17.05 18.87
CA GLY A 89 4.68 -18.37 18.26
C GLY A 89 4.30 -18.33 16.78
N ALA A 90 4.70 -19.37 16.05
CA ALA A 90 4.47 -19.46 14.60
C ALA A 90 2.98 -19.48 14.20
N GLY A 91 2.12 -20.12 15.02
CA GLY A 91 0.67 -20.14 14.80
C GLY A 91 0.04 -18.75 14.86
N PRO A 92 0.17 -18.02 16.00
CA PRO A 92 -0.27 -16.63 16.12
C PRO A 92 0.28 -15.71 15.03
N ALA A 93 1.56 -15.83 14.68
CA ALA A 93 2.17 -15.04 13.60
C ALA A 93 1.50 -15.27 12.24
N ALA A 94 1.24 -16.54 11.90
CA ALA A 94 0.53 -16.88 10.66
C ALA A 94 -0.92 -16.37 10.65
N VAL A 95 -1.61 -16.46 11.79
CA VAL A 95 -2.99 -15.95 11.92
C VAL A 95 -3.02 -14.43 11.77
N ALA A 96 -2.10 -13.69 12.42
CA ALA A 96 -2.02 -12.24 12.32
C ALA A 96 -1.82 -11.76 10.88
N ALA A 97 -0.85 -12.35 10.17
CA ALA A 97 -0.61 -12.06 8.76
C ALA A 97 -1.82 -12.40 7.87
N ALA A 98 -2.45 -13.56 8.09
CA ALA A 98 -3.62 -13.98 7.32
C ALA A 98 -4.84 -13.05 7.53
N LEU A 99 -5.08 -12.60 8.76
CA LEU A 99 -6.18 -11.68 9.07
C LEU A 99 -6.00 -10.32 8.38
N VAL A 100 -4.79 -9.75 8.40
CA VAL A 100 -4.50 -8.49 7.69
C VAL A 100 -4.68 -8.65 6.18
N ALA A 101 -4.16 -9.74 5.60
CA ALA A 101 -4.33 -10.02 4.17
C ALA A 101 -5.82 -10.12 3.79
N VAL A 102 -6.60 -10.85 4.57
CA VAL A 102 -8.04 -11.02 4.31
C VAL A 102 -8.79 -9.70 4.51
N TYR A 103 -8.50 -8.95 5.56
CA TYR A 103 -9.13 -7.65 5.82
C TYR A 103 -8.93 -6.69 4.65
N HIS A 104 -7.66 -6.50 4.23
CA HIS A 104 -7.31 -5.62 3.12
C HIS A 104 -8.03 -6.01 1.82
N LEU A 105 -8.02 -7.30 1.49
CA LEU A 105 -8.60 -7.79 0.24
C LEU A 105 -10.13 -7.90 0.27
N ALA A 106 -10.74 -8.16 1.43
CA ALA A 106 -12.19 -8.25 1.58
C ALA A 106 -12.85 -6.87 1.66
N GLY A 107 -12.13 -5.85 2.14
CA GLY A 107 -12.60 -4.45 2.12
C GLY A 107 -12.72 -3.86 0.71
N GLY A 108 -12.30 -4.59 -0.31
CA GLY A 108 -12.46 -4.19 -1.69
C GLY A 108 -11.49 -3.08 -2.09
N VAL A 109 -11.80 -2.46 -3.22
CA VAL A 109 -10.99 -1.38 -3.80
C VAL A 109 -10.81 -0.18 -2.85
N TRP A 110 -11.70 -0.01 -1.86
CA TRP A 110 -11.64 1.07 -0.88
C TRP A 110 -10.38 1.06 -0.02
N LEU A 111 -9.83 -0.13 0.30
CA LEU A 111 -8.63 -0.25 1.13
C LEU A 111 -7.33 -0.22 0.32
N ALA A 112 -7.40 -0.32 -1.01
CA ALA A 112 -6.24 -0.46 -1.87
C ALA A 112 -5.36 0.81 -1.86
N GLY A 113 -4.19 0.68 -1.24
CA GLY A 113 -3.15 1.71 -1.18
C GLY A 113 -3.56 2.99 -0.45
N GLN A 114 -4.41 2.87 0.59
CA GLN A 114 -4.61 3.96 1.54
C GLN A 114 -3.29 4.32 2.24
N ARG A 115 -3.09 5.61 2.52
CA ARG A 115 -1.85 6.12 3.13
C ARG A 115 -1.53 5.51 4.48
N ASP A 116 -2.56 5.27 5.29
CA ASP A 116 -2.49 4.66 6.62
C ASP A 116 -2.16 3.16 6.53
N PHE A 117 -2.67 2.47 5.51
CA PHE A 117 -2.18 1.12 5.17
C PHE A 117 -0.70 1.14 4.77
N LEU A 118 -0.27 2.10 3.94
CA LEU A 118 1.15 2.22 3.58
C LEU A 118 2.05 2.45 4.80
N LEU A 119 1.57 3.24 5.77
CA LEU A 119 2.26 3.52 7.02
C LEU A 119 2.50 2.26 7.88
N CYS A 120 1.60 1.26 7.84
CA CYS A 120 1.72 0.04 8.65
C CYS A 120 3.06 -0.68 8.48
N ALA A 121 3.57 -0.80 7.24
CA ALA A 121 4.85 -1.46 6.99
C ALA A 121 6.01 -0.76 7.71
N PHE A 122 6.02 0.59 7.70
CA PHE A 122 7.05 1.37 8.39
C PHE A 122 6.92 1.28 9.91
N LEU A 123 5.69 1.36 10.45
CA LEU A 123 5.46 1.25 11.89
C LEU A 123 5.89 -0.12 12.44
N ILE A 124 5.47 -1.19 11.78
CA ILE A 124 5.80 -2.56 12.21
C ILE A 124 7.29 -2.84 11.99
N GLY A 125 7.86 -2.37 10.88
CA GLY A 125 9.29 -2.53 10.59
C GLY A 125 10.18 -1.75 11.56
N GLY A 126 9.76 -0.57 12.02
CA GLY A 126 10.49 0.23 13.01
C GLY A 126 10.33 -0.26 14.45
N ALA A 127 9.36 -1.14 14.71
CA ALA A 127 9.07 -1.71 16.04
C ALA A 127 9.68 -3.11 16.26
N GLN A 128 10.42 -3.63 15.28
CA GLN A 128 11.14 -4.91 15.42
C GLN A 128 12.24 -4.82 16.49
#